data_AF-A0A377UTW5-F1
#
_entry.id   AF-A0A377UTW5-F1
#
_cell.length_a   1.000
_cell.length_b   1.000
_cell.length_c   1.000
_cell.angle_alpha   90.00
_cell.angle_beta   90.00
_cell.angle_gamma   90.00
#
_symmetry.space_group_name_H-M   'P 1'
#
loop_
_entity.id
_entity.type
_entity.pdbx_description
1 polymer ?
#
loop_
_entity_poly.entity_id
_entity_poly.type
_entity_poly.pdbx_seq_one_letter_code
_entity_poly.pdbx_strand_id
1 'polypeptide(L)'
;MRGFTLIETLLALAILAVLSAAAVMVLQNVIRADGLTREKSQQIAALQRAFRQIADDVTHIIPRRARNSDTFFFAGRFQLQSDDWGLAFSRSGWPNPLGILPRSEIQNVSYRLRSSSLNV
;
A
#
# COMPACT_ATOMS: atom_id res chain seq x y z
N MET A 1 -5.66 -13.00 67.03
CA MET A 1 -5.57 -12.66 65.59
C MET A 1 -6.63 -11.59 65.33
N ARG A 2 -6.24 -10.35 65.03
CA ARG A 2 -7.21 -9.29 64.67
C ARG A 2 -7.63 -9.55 63.23
N GLY A 3 -8.88 -9.93 63.02
CA GLY A 3 -9.43 -10.19 61.68
C GLY A 3 -9.57 -8.89 60.90
N PHE A 4 -9.23 -8.94 59.61
CA PHE A 4 -9.44 -7.82 58.68
C PHE A 4 -10.90 -7.36 58.74
N THR A 5 -11.09 -6.06 58.80
CA THR A 5 -12.44 -5.47 58.82
C THR A 5 -13.01 -5.44 57.40
N LEU A 6 -14.34 -5.51 57.30
CA LEU A 6 -15.04 -5.48 56.02
C LEU A 6 -14.79 -4.18 55.23
N ILE A 7 -14.54 -3.08 55.93
CA ILE A 7 -14.19 -1.79 55.31
C ILE A 7 -12.80 -1.82 54.65
N GLU A 8 -11.88 -2.61 55.19
CA GLU A 8 -10.49 -2.67 54.75
C GLU A 8 -10.33 -3.52 53.49
N THR A 9 -11.08 -4.62 53.39
CA THR A 9 -11.17 -5.40 52.16
C THR A 9 -11.91 -4.64 51.05
N LEU A 10 -12.97 -3.90 51.38
CA LEU A 10 -13.66 -3.03 50.42
C LEU A 10 -12.75 -1.90 49.90
N LEU A 11 -11.98 -1.27 50.79
CA LEU A 11 -11.02 -0.24 50.40
C LEU A 11 -9.91 -0.81 49.51
N ALA A 12 -9.38 -1.99 49.86
CA ALA A 12 -8.37 -2.66 49.05
C ALA A 12 -8.90 -3.00 47.65
N LEU A 13 -10.13 -3.51 47.55
CA LEU A 13 -10.78 -3.80 46.27
C LEU A 13 -11.05 -2.51 45.46
N ALA A 14 -11.45 -1.43 46.11
CA ALA A 14 -11.69 -0.15 45.44
C ALA A 14 -10.39 0.42 44.85
N ILE A 15 -9.30 0.41 45.61
CA ILE A 15 -7.98 0.86 45.13
C ILE A 15 -7.51 -0.05 43.99
N LEU A 16 -7.63 -1.38 44.15
CA LEU A 16 -7.25 -2.34 43.13
C LEU A 16 -8.04 -2.14 41.83
N ALA A 17 -9.34 -1.89 41.92
CA ALA A 17 -10.19 -1.65 40.77
C ALA A 17 -9.77 -0.38 40.01
N VAL A 18 -9.50 0.72 40.72
CA VAL A 18 -9.03 1.97 40.10
C VAL A 18 -7.67 1.78 39.44
N LEU A 19 -6.71 1.11 40.11
CA LEU A 19 -5.40 0.83 39.54
C LEU A 19 -5.50 -0.07 38.30
N SER A 20 -6.36 -1.09 38.34
CA SER A 20 -6.59 -1.97 37.19
C SER A 20 -7.21 -1.22 36.02
N ALA A 21 -8.20 -0.36 36.28
CA ALA A 21 -8.81 0.47 35.25
C ALA A 21 -7.80 1.44 34.63
N ALA A 22 -6.96 2.08 35.44
CA ALA A 22 -5.88 2.95 34.95
C ALA A 22 -4.88 2.20 34.08
N ALA A 23 -4.47 0.99 34.48
CA ALA A 23 -3.56 0.15 33.69
C ALA A 23 -4.16 -0.22 32.32
N VAL A 24 -5.44 -0.62 32.29
CA VAL A 24 -6.14 -0.91 31.03
C VAL A 24 -6.25 0.34 30.15
N MET A 25 -6.51 1.52 30.71
CA MET A 25 -6.55 2.77 29.95
C MET A 25 -5.20 3.11 29.31
N VAL A 26 -4.10 2.94 30.03
CA VAL A 26 -2.74 3.17 29.48
C VAL A 26 -2.46 2.21 28.33
N LEU A 27 -2.75 0.92 28.49
CA LEU A 27 -2.57 -0.08 27.43
C LEU A 27 -3.39 0.27 26.17
N GLN A 28 -4.66 0.62 26.36
CA GLN A 28 -5.53 1.04 25.25
C GLN A 28 -5.01 2.29 24.54
N ASN A 29 -4.41 3.23 25.29
CA ASN A 29 -3.81 4.43 24.70
C ASN A 29 -2.59 4.11 23.85
N VAL A 30 -1.72 3.20 24.28
CA VAL A 30 -0.57 2.73 23.48
C VAL A 30 -1.05 2.05 22.19
N ILE A 31 -2.01 1.13 22.28
CA ILE A 31 -2.58 0.44 21.12
C ILE A 31 -3.20 1.44 20.12
N ARG A 32 -3.89 2.48 20.62
CA ARG A 32 -4.45 3.54 19.78
C ARG A 32 -3.38 4.43 19.14
N ALA A 33 -2.32 4.77 19.89
CA ALA A 33 -1.20 5.55 19.37
C ALA A 33 -0.47 4.82 18.23
N ASP A 34 -0.38 3.49 18.30
CA ASP A 34 0.20 2.67 17.23
C ASP A 34 -0.68 2.64 15.97
N GLY A 35 -2.01 2.72 16.11
CA GLY A 35 -2.96 2.65 15.00
C GLY A 35 -2.79 3.78 13.98
N LEU A 36 -2.73 5.04 14.44
CA LEU A 36 -2.59 6.21 13.58
C LEU A 36 -1.26 6.21 12.80
N THR A 37 -0.17 5.83 13.49
CA THR A 37 1.17 5.74 12.89
C THR A 37 1.23 4.64 11.83
N ARG A 38 0.54 3.51 12.08
CA ARG A 38 0.51 2.38 11.16
C ARG A 38 -0.24 2.70 9.86
N GLU A 39 -1.37 3.39 9.94
CA GLU A 39 -2.14 3.79 8.75
C GLU A 39 -1.32 4.72 7.83
N LYS A 40 -0.68 5.75 8.40
CA LYS A 40 0.18 6.66 7.64
C LYS A 40 1.38 5.95 7.01
N SER A 41 2.00 5.03 7.76
CA SER A 41 3.10 4.21 7.24
C SER A 41 2.67 3.34 6.06
N GLN A 42 1.45 2.76 6.11
CA GLN A 42 0.90 1.97 5.02
C GLN A 42 0.62 2.82 3.76
N GLN A 43 0.10 4.03 3.93
CA GLN A 43 -0.12 4.99 2.84
C GLN A 43 1.20 5.35 2.14
N ILE A 44 2.23 5.70 2.91
CA ILE A 44 3.57 6.01 2.37
C ILE A 44 4.17 4.79 1.66
N ALA A 45 4.07 3.60 2.26
CA ALA A 45 4.57 2.38 1.65
C ALA A 45 3.86 2.04 0.32
N ALA A 46 2.55 2.30 0.23
CA ALA A 46 1.81 2.13 -1.02
C ALA A 46 2.31 3.10 -2.11
N LEU A 47 2.55 4.36 -1.76
CA LEU A 47 3.09 5.36 -2.67
C LEU A 47 4.50 4.98 -3.16
N GLN A 48 5.37 4.54 -2.25
CA GLN A 48 6.72 4.08 -2.60
C GLN A 48 6.69 2.87 -3.55
N ARG A 49 5.78 1.92 -3.34
CA ARG A 49 5.61 0.77 -4.24
C ARG A 49 5.16 1.22 -5.63
N ALA A 50 4.19 2.14 -5.71
CA ALA A 50 3.71 2.67 -6.97
C ALA A 50 4.84 3.39 -7.74
N PHE A 51 5.61 4.26 -7.08
CA PHE A 51 6.75 4.94 -7.72
C PHE A 51 7.83 3.96 -8.18
N ARG A 52 8.14 2.93 -7.38
CA ARG A 52 9.11 1.91 -7.78
C ARG A 52 8.66 1.18 -9.04
N GLN A 53 7.40 0.77 -9.08
CA GLN A 53 6.84 0.09 -10.26
C GLN A 53 6.91 0.99 -11.51
N ILE A 54 6.55 2.27 -11.38
CA ILE A 54 6.67 3.23 -12.48
C ILE A 54 8.13 3.39 -12.92
N ALA A 55 9.06 3.53 -11.98
CA ALA A 55 10.48 3.67 -12.29
C ALA A 55 11.04 2.42 -13.00
N ASP A 56 10.69 1.23 -12.52
CA ASP A 56 11.09 -0.04 -13.13
C ASP A 56 10.50 -0.17 -14.55
N ASP A 57 9.25 0.24 -14.76
CA ASP A 57 8.65 0.17 -16.09
C ASP A 57 9.24 1.20 -17.06
N VAL A 58 9.51 2.43 -16.60
CA VAL A 58 10.08 3.51 -17.42
C VAL A 58 11.53 3.22 -17.81
N THR A 59 12.33 2.66 -16.90
CA THR A 59 13.74 2.31 -17.17
C THR A 59 13.89 1.18 -18.19
N HIS A 60 12.88 0.32 -18.33
CA HIS A 60 12.87 -0.79 -19.28
C HIS A 60 12.10 -0.48 -20.57
N ILE A 61 11.75 0.79 -20.83
CA ILE A 61 11.07 1.19 -22.07
C ILE A 61 11.91 0.80 -23.28
N ILE A 62 11.27 0.18 -24.26
CA ILE A 62 11.87 -0.13 -25.55
C ILE A 62 11.11 0.58 -26.68
N PRO A 63 11.80 1.09 -27.71
CA PRO A 63 11.16 1.76 -28.84
C PRO A 63 10.54 0.70 -29.79
N ARG A 64 9.41 0.12 -29.38
CA ARG A 64 8.60 -0.78 -30.23
C ARG A 64 7.24 -0.15 -30.51
N ARG A 65 6.81 -0.17 -31.78
CA ARG A 65 5.44 0.21 -32.14
C ARG A 65 4.47 -0.81 -31.54
N ALA A 66 3.46 -0.36 -30.80
CA ALA A 66 2.40 -1.26 -30.39
C ALA A 66 1.55 -1.62 -31.60
N ARG A 67 0.96 -2.83 -31.59
CA ARG A 67 0.21 -3.36 -32.75
C ARG A 67 -0.98 -2.46 -33.15
N ASN A 68 -1.47 -1.63 -32.23
CA ASN A 68 -2.63 -0.75 -32.40
C ASN A 68 -2.27 0.76 -32.27
N SER A 69 -0.99 1.16 -32.27
CA SER A 69 -0.60 2.57 -32.25
C SER A 69 0.56 2.86 -33.21
N ASP A 70 0.44 3.95 -33.96
CA ASP A 70 1.52 4.46 -34.82
C ASP A 70 2.68 5.06 -34.02
N THR A 71 2.51 5.23 -32.71
CA THR A 71 3.51 5.80 -31.81
C THR A 71 4.12 4.75 -30.88
N PHE A 72 5.40 4.91 -30.57
CA PHE A 72 6.18 4.10 -29.61
C PHE A 72 5.81 4.37 -28.15
N PHE A 73 5.30 5.57 -27.91
CA PHE A 73 4.90 6.09 -26.62
C PHE A 73 3.60 6.86 -26.83
N PHE A 74 2.65 6.66 -25.95
CA PHE A 74 1.36 7.32 -26.01
C PHE A 74 1.07 7.95 -24.65
N ALA A 75 0.82 9.25 -24.64
CA ALA A 75 0.37 10.00 -23.47
C ALA A 75 -0.78 10.91 -23.90
N GLY A 76 -1.93 10.81 -23.25
CA GLY A 76 -3.08 11.62 -23.59
C GLY A 76 -4.08 11.73 -22.46
N ARG A 77 -4.76 12.87 -22.38
CA ARG A 77 -5.84 13.10 -21.41
C ARG A 77 -7.13 12.39 -21.83
N PHE A 78 -7.80 11.79 -20.87
CA PHE A 78 -9.02 10.99 -20.98
C PHE A 78 -8.88 9.76 -21.91
N GLN A 79 -7.65 9.32 -22.12
CA GLN A 79 -7.34 8.16 -22.96
C GLN A 79 -7.19 6.89 -22.12
N LEU A 80 -7.30 5.71 -22.73
CA LEU A 80 -7.30 4.41 -22.03
C LEU A 80 -8.38 4.28 -20.95
N GLN A 81 -9.50 4.98 -21.14
CA GLN A 81 -10.55 5.12 -20.13
C GLN A 81 -10.01 5.65 -18.79
N SER A 82 -9.00 6.53 -18.84
CA SER A 82 -8.52 7.26 -17.67
C SER A 82 -9.46 8.42 -17.36
N ASP A 83 -9.65 8.69 -16.07
CA ASP A 83 -10.38 9.86 -15.59
C ASP A 83 -9.57 11.16 -15.74
N ASP A 84 -8.26 11.06 -16.04
CA ASP A 84 -7.40 12.18 -16.46
C ASP A 84 -6.31 11.67 -17.41
N TRP A 85 -5.03 11.63 -17.04
CA TRP A 85 -3.97 11.16 -17.95
C TRP A 85 -3.95 9.63 -18.10
N GLY A 86 -3.87 9.16 -19.34
CA GLY A 86 -3.54 7.78 -19.70
C GLY A 86 -2.18 7.72 -20.39
N LEU A 87 -1.34 6.77 -19.98
CA LEU A 87 0.00 6.56 -20.53
C LEU A 87 0.13 5.11 -20.99
N ALA A 88 0.68 4.87 -22.17
CA ALA A 88 0.96 3.53 -22.68
C ALA A 88 2.30 3.46 -23.42
N PHE A 89 3.06 2.39 -23.16
CA PHE A 89 4.34 2.12 -23.81
C PHE A 89 4.67 0.62 -23.77
N SER A 90 5.65 0.21 -24.57
CA SER A 90 6.22 -1.14 -24.52
C SER A 90 7.51 -1.14 -23.70
N ARG A 91 7.71 -2.19 -22.91
CA ARG A 91 8.94 -2.43 -22.14
C ARG A 91 9.50 -3.84 -22.36
N SER A 92 10.79 -4.04 -22.09
CA SER A 92 11.37 -5.38 -22.06
C SER A 92 10.79 -6.17 -20.88
N GLY A 93 10.24 -7.33 -21.18
CA GLY A 93 9.76 -8.28 -20.18
C GLY A 93 10.86 -9.15 -19.60
N TRP A 94 10.47 -10.21 -18.89
CA TRP A 94 11.41 -11.17 -18.34
C TRP A 94 12.19 -11.87 -19.47
N PRO A 95 13.52 -12.00 -19.35
CA PRO A 95 14.32 -12.75 -20.31
C PRO A 95 13.77 -14.17 -20.46
N ASN A 96 13.74 -14.70 -21.69
CA ASN A 96 13.36 -16.09 -21.96
C ASN A 96 14.60 -16.92 -22.33
N PRO A 97 15.52 -17.18 -21.37
CA PRO A 97 16.87 -17.67 -21.67
C PRO A 97 16.92 -19.06 -22.33
N LEU A 98 15.86 -19.87 -22.17
CA LEU A 98 15.82 -21.22 -22.73
C LEU A 98 14.88 -21.34 -23.94
N GLY A 99 14.10 -20.30 -24.27
CA GLY A 99 13.20 -20.31 -25.44
C GLY A 99 12.16 -21.44 -25.47
N ILE A 100 11.99 -22.19 -24.38
CA ILE A 100 11.20 -23.45 -24.33
C ILE A 100 9.72 -23.19 -24.66
N LEU A 101 9.23 -22.00 -24.34
CA LEU A 101 7.90 -21.54 -24.71
C LEU A 101 8.02 -20.28 -25.59
N PRO A 102 7.23 -20.16 -26.68
CA PRO A 102 7.18 -18.96 -27.50
C PRO A 102 6.45 -17.85 -26.74
N ARG A 103 7.15 -17.21 -25.79
CA ARG A 103 6.68 -16.03 -25.07
C ARG A 103 7.37 -14.80 -25.63
N SER A 104 6.59 -13.76 -25.93
CA SER A 104 7.17 -12.47 -26.31
C SER A 104 7.90 -11.89 -25.10
N GLU A 105 9.18 -11.53 -25.28
CA GLU A 105 9.99 -10.82 -24.29
C GLU A 105 9.61 -9.33 -24.16
N ILE A 106 8.44 -8.95 -24.69
CA ILE A 106 7.99 -7.56 -24.76
C ILE A 106 6.61 -7.48 -24.12
N GLN A 107 6.46 -6.57 -23.18
CA GLN A 107 5.21 -6.31 -22.47
C GLN A 107 4.71 -4.90 -22.80
N ASN A 108 3.41 -4.76 -23.05
CA ASN A 108 2.77 -3.45 -23.16
C ASN A 108 2.19 -3.09 -21.79
N VAL A 109 2.50 -1.88 -21.31
CA VAL A 109 2.06 -1.38 -20.01
C VAL A 109 1.22 -0.13 -20.22
N SER A 110 0.13 -0.01 -19.48
CA SER A 110 -0.81 1.11 -19.58
C SER A 110 -1.18 1.67 -18.22
N TYR A 111 -0.68 2.86 -17.88
CA TYR A 111 -1.06 3.56 -16.67
C TYR A 111 -2.32 4.39 -16.91
N ARG A 112 -3.31 4.26 -16.02
CA ARG A 112 -4.53 5.07 -16.02
C ARG A 112 -4.89 5.51 -14.60
N LEU A 113 -5.44 6.71 -14.51
CA LEU A 113 -6.01 7.23 -13.28
C LEU A 113 -7.51 6.87 -13.25
N ARG A 114 -7.95 6.21 -12.18
CA ARG A 114 -9.37 5.91 -11.95
C ARG A 114 -9.71 6.20 -10.50
N SER A 115 -10.68 7.08 -10.24
CA SER A 115 -11.15 7.39 -8.88
C SER A 115 -10.02 7.74 -7.89
N SER A 116 -9.04 8.55 -8.32
CA SER A 116 -7.83 8.90 -7.55
C SER A 116 -6.88 7.74 -7.21
N SER A 117 -7.04 6.59 -7.87
CA SER A 117 -6.12 5.45 -7.78
C SER A 117 -5.39 5.24 -9.13
N LEU A 118 -4.08 5.04 -9.07
CA LEU A 118 -3.26 4.72 -10.23
C LEU A 118 -3.32 3.21 -10.48
N ASN A 119 -3.83 2.80 -11.63
CA ASN A 119 -3.87 1.41 -12.06
C ASN A 119 -2.96 1.21 -13.27
N VAL A 120 -2.30 0.05 -13.31
CA VAL A 120 -1.42 -0.42 -14.40
C VAL A 120 -2.14 -1.46 -15.25
#